data_AF-A0A1Y5G0D5-F1
#
_entry.id   AF-A0A1Y5G0D5-F1
#
_cell.length_a   1.000
_cell.length_b   1.000
_cell.length_c   1.000
_cell.angle_alpha   90.00
_cell.angle_beta   90.00
_cell.angle_gamma   90.00
#
_symmetry.space_group_name_H-M   'P 1'
#
loop_
_entity.id
_entity.type
_entity.pdbx_description
1 polymer ?
#
loop_
_entity_poly.entity_id
_entity_poly.type
_entity_poly.pdbx_seq_one_letter_code
_entity_poly.pdbx_strand_id
1 'polypeptide(L)'
;MSEQNNDKQDLDQNIDLGRRKLAKVGMAAPVIMTLASKPVFGAQCLSQMMSGNASHQDGSCSLGWSPGAWKEVGGTINGMLTIAAWSTAGFAYSDGLPPSGSGEPCSLYSGGTPFNDASTGFGGADSRPMREILCDDSGAEQWHFIAALLNASLPGYNYVLTKTQVLGLWGGSISKPSGFASLNEFLDSTWT
;
A
#
# COMPACT_ATOMS: atom_id res chain seq x y z
N MET A 1 -51.62 2.94 67.53
CA MET A 1 -50.95 1.65 67.27
C MET A 1 -51.66 0.99 66.10
N SER A 2 -50.89 0.25 65.28
CA SER A 2 -51.18 -0.26 63.91
C SER A 2 -50.97 0.78 62.79
N GLU A 3 -50.47 0.50 61.59
CA GLU A 3 -49.46 -0.40 60.99
C GLU A 3 -49.56 -0.14 59.46
N GLN A 4 -48.43 0.08 58.76
CA GLN A 4 -48.12 -0.23 57.32
C GLN A 4 -49.04 0.34 56.19
N ASN A 5 -48.65 0.59 54.93
CA ASN A 5 -47.43 0.45 54.13
C ASN A 5 -47.56 1.30 52.82
N ASN A 6 -46.39 1.61 52.24
CA ASN A 6 -46.01 1.86 50.83
C ASN A 6 -47.04 2.11 49.70
N ASP A 7 -46.75 3.11 48.85
CA ASP A 7 -46.24 2.90 47.47
C ASP A 7 -46.26 4.21 46.66
N LYS A 8 -45.09 4.68 46.20
CA LYS A 8 -44.95 5.48 44.98
C LYS A 8 -43.68 5.07 44.25
N GLN A 9 -43.88 4.39 43.13
CA GLN A 9 -42.86 4.02 42.16
C GLN A 9 -42.36 5.24 41.38
N ASP A 10 -41.03 5.32 41.29
CA ASP A 10 -40.19 5.49 40.09
C ASP A 10 -40.64 6.43 38.96
N LEU A 11 -39.82 7.46 38.70
CA LEU A 11 -39.19 7.78 37.40
C LEU A 11 -38.66 9.22 37.44
N ASP A 12 -37.34 9.41 37.62
CA ASP A 12 -36.67 10.51 36.92
C ASP A 12 -35.16 10.30 36.76
N GLN A 13 -34.66 10.96 35.73
CA GLN A 13 -33.55 10.61 34.85
C GLN A 13 -32.15 10.59 35.47
N ASN A 14 -31.40 9.56 35.07
CA ASN A 14 -29.98 9.41 35.26
C ASN A 14 -29.24 10.16 34.14
N ILE A 15 -28.86 11.42 34.37
CA ILE A 15 -27.71 12.07 33.69
C ILE A 15 -27.02 12.97 34.71
N ASP A 16 -25.99 12.44 35.38
CA ASP A 16 -25.16 13.26 36.25
C ASP A 16 -24.06 13.97 35.44
N LEU A 17 -24.21 15.29 35.38
CA LEU A 17 -23.34 16.30 34.82
C LEU A 17 -22.08 16.49 35.70
N GLY A 18 -21.28 15.44 35.85
CA GLY A 18 -20.10 15.40 36.72
C GLY A 18 -18.76 15.29 35.97
N ARG A 19 -18.55 16.07 34.92
CA ARG A 19 -17.25 16.22 34.25
C ARG A 19 -16.19 16.74 35.24
N ARG A 20 -15.00 16.13 35.18
CA ARG A 20 -13.71 16.54 35.78
C ARG A 20 -13.64 16.53 37.32
N LYS A 21 -13.27 15.39 37.89
CA LYS A 21 -12.26 15.41 38.97
C LYS A 21 -11.19 14.36 38.71
N LEU A 22 -10.04 14.90 38.33
CA LEU A 22 -8.76 14.22 38.15
C LEU A 22 -8.33 13.67 39.53
N ALA A 23 -8.66 12.41 39.80
CA ALA A 23 -8.22 11.72 41.01
C ALA A 23 -6.77 11.27 40.84
N LYS A 24 -5.93 12.10 41.45
CA LYS A 24 -4.52 11.94 41.76
C LYS A 24 -4.27 10.59 42.46
N VAL A 25 -3.16 9.93 42.07
CA VAL A 25 -2.40 8.90 42.79
C VAL A 25 -2.89 7.44 42.70
N GLY A 26 -2.08 6.61 42.06
CA GLY A 26 -2.08 5.15 42.17
C GLY A 26 -0.98 4.57 41.28
N MET A 27 0.07 4.05 41.89
CA MET A 27 1.25 3.52 41.20
C MET A 27 0.88 2.36 40.27
N ALA A 28 1.05 2.56 38.97
CA ALA A 28 1.26 1.49 38.00
C ALA A 28 2.18 2.07 36.93
N ALA A 29 3.43 1.61 36.90
CA ALA A 29 4.30 1.91 35.77
C ALA A 29 3.56 1.47 34.50
N PRO A 30 3.41 2.35 33.49
CA PRO A 30 2.92 1.87 32.21
C PRO A 30 3.96 0.88 31.73
N VAL A 31 3.60 -0.41 31.68
CA VAL A 31 4.31 -1.36 30.85
C VAL A 31 4.22 -0.76 29.46
N ILE A 32 5.33 -0.19 28.98
CA ILE A 32 5.45 0.30 27.62
C ILE A 32 5.29 -0.96 26.76
N MET A 33 4.06 -1.24 26.33
CA MET A 33 3.84 -2.19 25.28
C MET A 33 4.47 -1.58 24.05
N THR A 34 5.61 -2.13 23.64
CA THR A 34 6.24 -1.84 22.37
C THR A 34 5.31 -2.34 21.27
N LEU A 35 4.27 -1.58 20.92
CA LEU A 35 3.64 -1.71 19.61
C LEU A 35 4.59 -1.10 18.58
N ALA A 36 5.70 -1.80 18.34
CA ALA A 36 6.33 -1.82 17.03
C ALA A 36 5.56 -2.81 16.14
N SER A 37 4.23 -2.71 16.15
CA SER A 37 3.42 -3.35 15.12
C SER A 37 3.63 -2.51 13.87
N LYS A 38 4.50 -2.99 12.97
CA LYS A 38 4.39 -2.61 11.56
C LYS A 38 2.90 -2.70 11.23
N PRO A 39 2.24 -1.60 10.81
CA PRO A 39 0.85 -1.67 10.44
C PRO A 39 0.75 -2.74 9.34
N VAL A 40 0.25 -3.92 9.71
CA VAL A 40 -0.19 -4.92 8.76
C VAL A 40 -1.48 -4.31 8.25
N PHE A 41 -1.40 -3.61 7.12
CA PHE A 41 -2.58 -3.16 6.43
C PHE A 41 -3.41 -4.41 6.11
N GLY A 42 -4.37 -4.71 6.98
CA GLY A 42 -5.42 -5.67 6.70
C GLY A 42 -6.27 -5.09 5.59
N ALA A 43 -5.80 -5.25 4.35
CA ALA A 43 -6.50 -5.06 3.08
C ALA A 43 -7.38 -3.79 2.92
N GLN A 44 -7.14 -2.72 3.67
CA GLN A 44 -7.79 -1.42 3.42
C GLN A 44 -6.97 -0.70 2.35
N CYS A 45 -7.54 -0.48 1.16
CA CYS A 45 -6.88 0.31 0.12
C CYS A 45 -6.51 1.68 0.68
N LEU A 46 -5.40 2.26 0.22
CA LEU A 46 -5.03 3.63 0.62
C LEU A 46 -6.13 4.63 0.22
N SER A 47 -6.89 4.35 -0.85
CA SER A 47 -8.08 5.11 -1.23
C SER A 47 -9.16 5.14 -0.14
N GLN A 48 -9.31 4.06 0.64
CA GLN A 48 -10.23 4.01 1.79
C GLN A 48 -9.65 4.79 2.97
N MET A 49 -8.34 4.70 3.19
CA MET A 49 -7.65 5.40 4.28
C MET A 49 -7.63 6.92 4.10
N MET A 50 -7.46 7.41 2.86
CA MET A 50 -7.49 8.85 2.57
C MET A 50 -8.90 9.46 2.55
N SER A 51 -9.93 8.65 2.29
CA SER A 51 -11.31 9.16 2.18
C SER A 51 -11.91 9.54 3.54
N GLY A 52 -11.47 8.95 4.64
CA GLY A 52 -12.00 9.20 5.99
C GLY A 52 -13.48 8.82 6.19
N ASN A 53 -14.16 8.41 5.11
CA ASN A 53 -15.55 7.99 5.11
C ASN A 53 -15.62 6.48 5.36
N ALA A 54 -15.75 6.08 6.62
CA ALA A 54 -15.89 4.68 7.04
C ALA A 54 -17.26 4.06 6.68
N SER A 55 -17.95 4.58 5.66
CA SER A 55 -19.15 3.94 5.14
C SER A 55 -18.73 2.71 4.35
N HIS A 56 -18.85 1.53 4.97
CA HIS A 56 -18.91 0.19 4.40
C HIS A 56 -18.64 0.11 2.88
N GLN A 57 -17.44 -0.36 2.50
CA GLN A 57 -17.15 -0.76 1.13
C GLN A 57 -16.44 -2.10 1.16
N ASP A 58 -17.05 -3.08 0.49
CA ASP A 58 -16.64 -4.49 0.40
C ASP A 58 -15.38 -4.72 -0.47
N GLY A 59 -14.50 -3.73 -0.57
CA GLY A 59 -13.29 -3.83 -1.38
C GLY A 59 -12.12 -4.36 -0.57
N SER A 60 -11.91 -5.67 -0.56
CA SER A 60 -10.64 -6.24 -0.09
C SER A 60 -9.55 -5.88 -1.09
N CYS A 61 -8.56 -5.12 -0.66
CA CYS A 61 -7.42 -4.76 -1.49
C CYS A 61 -6.32 -5.80 -1.31
N SER A 62 -5.57 -6.05 -2.38
CA SER A 62 -4.56 -7.11 -2.42
C SER A 62 -3.15 -6.51 -2.45
N LEU A 63 -2.23 -7.15 -1.72
CA LEU A 63 -0.82 -6.84 -1.78
C LEU A 63 -0.26 -7.28 -3.13
N GLY A 64 0.41 -6.36 -3.81
CA GLY A 64 0.98 -6.60 -5.12
C GLY A 64 2.22 -7.50 -5.08
N TRP A 65 2.91 -7.55 -6.20
CA TRP A 65 4.17 -8.27 -6.35
C TRP A 65 5.35 -7.34 -6.11
N SER A 66 6.36 -7.85 -5.42
CA SER A 66 7.60 -7.11 -5.18
C SER A 66 8.32 -6.74 -6.49
N PRO A 67 9.18 -5.70 -6.46
CA PRO A 67 9.98 -5.35 -7.64
C PRO A 67 10.91 -6.50 -8.09
N GLY A 68 11.29 -7.39 -7.16
CA GLY A 68 12.02 -8.63 -7.45
C GLY A 68 11.22 -9.61 -8.33
N ALA A 69 9.93 -9.78 -8.04
CA ALA A 69 9.06 -10.62 -8.85
C ALA A 69 8.85 -10.01 -10.25
N TRP A 70 8.72 -8.69 -10.35
CA TRP A 70 8.55 -7.98 -11.62
C TRP A 70 9.77 -8.02 -12.54
N LYS A 71 10.99 -8.22 -12.00
CA LYS A 71 12.20 -8.38 -12.82
C LYS A 71 12.48 -9.82 -13.24
N GLU A 72 11.96 -10.81 -12.50
CA GLU A 72 12.29 -12.21 -12.73
C GLU A 72 11.66 -12.73 -14.03
N VAL A 73 12.50 -12.98 -15.04
CA VAL A 73 12.08 -13.57 -16.31
C VAL A 73 11.71 -15.03 -16.07
N GLY A 74 10.48 -15.41 -16.39
CA GLY A 74 9.95 -16.76 -16.11
C GLY A 74 9.29 -16.87 -14.73
N GLY A 75 9.32 -15.80 -13.93
CA GLY A 75 8.45 -15.64 -12.78
C GLY A 75 6.98 -15.59 -13.18
N THR A 76 6.11 -15.64 -12.18
CA THR A 76 4.66 -15.60 -12.36
C THR A 76 4.07 -14.43 -11.58
N ILE A 77 3.36 -13.56 -12.30
CA ILE A 77 2.61 -12.43 -11.76
C ILE A 77 1.14 -12.67 -12.06
N ASN A 78 0.31 -12.75 -11.02
CA ASN A 78 -1.12 -13.02 -11.14
C ASN A 78 -1.46 -14.24 -12.01
N GLY A 79 -0.69 -15.33 -11.90
CA GLY A 79 -0.86 -16.54 -12.70
C GLY A 79 -0.37 -16.44 -14.16
N MET A 80 0.20 -15.29 -14.57
CA MET A 80 0.77 -15.07 -15.90
C MET A 80 2.29 -15.01 -15.84
N LEU A 81 2.97 -15.38 -16.93
CA LEU A 81 4.41 -15.14 -17.05
C LEU A 81 4.72 -13.64 -16.91
N THR A 82 5.82 -13.29 -16.25
CA THR A 82 6.22 -11.89 -16.02
C THR A 82 6.13 -11.04 -17.29
N ILE A 83 6.66 -11.51 -18.42
CA ILE A 83 6.63 -10.79 -19.70
C ILE A 83 5.18 -10.51 -20.17
N ALA A 84 4.29 -11.49 -20.01
CA ALA A 84 2.88 -11.32 -20.34
C ALA A 84 2.22 -10.32 -19.38
N ALA A 85 2.52 -10.39 -18.08
CA ALA A 85 2.01 -9.47 -17.08
C ALA A 85 2.42 -8.01 -17.33
N TRP A 86 3.66 -7.77 -17.79
CA TRP A 86 4.09 -6.44 -18.23
C TRP A 86 3.22 -5.93 -19.38
N SER A 87 3.03 -6.74 -20.41
CA SER A 87 2.17 -6.38 -21.54
C SER A 87 0.72 -6.15 -21.11
N THR A 88 0.20 -6.95 -20.18
CA THR A 88 -1.14 -6.81 -19.62
C THR A 88 -1.29 -5.55 -18.76
N ALA A 89 -0.22 -5.13 -18.08
CA ALA A 89 -0.15 -3.85 -17.37
C ALA A 89 0.03 -2.64 -18.32
N GLY A 90 0.18 -2.87 -19.63
CA GLY A 90 0.33 -1.84 -20.65
C GLY A 90 1.77 -1.36 -20.87
N PHE A 91 2.77 -2.12 -20.43
CA PHE A 91 4.18 -1.77 -20.54
C PHE A 91 5.00 -2.86 -21.25
N ALA A 92 6.08 -2.46 -21.92
CA ALA A 92 6.98 -3.39 -22.58
C ALA A 92 8.12 -3.80 -21.65
N TYR A 93 8.30 -5.12 -21.45
CA TYR A 93 9.45 -5.65 -20.71
C TYR A 93 10.77 -5.44 -21.45
N SER A 94 10.76 -5.59 -22.79
CA SER A 94 11.91 -5.47 -23.70
C SER A 94 11.46 -5.15 -25.12
N ASP A 95 12.39 -4.66 -25.96
CA ASP A 95 12.17 -4.47 -27.39
C ASP A 95 12.45 -5.79 -28.14
N GLY A 96 11.41 -6.62 -28.28
CA GLY A 96 11.48 -7.87 -29.03
C GLY A 96 11.33 -9.13 -28.18
N LEU A 97 11.45 -10.28 -28.85
CA LEU A 97 11.30 -11.59 -28.20
C LEU A 97 12.49 -11.85 -27.25
N PRO A 98 12.23 -12.39 -26.05
CA PRO A 98 13.27 -12.73 -25.10
C PRO A 98 14.28 -13.71 -25.73
N PRO A 99 15.56 -13.70 -25.32
CA PRO A 99 16.38 -14.89 -25.44
C PRO A 99 15.64 -16.04 -24.73
N SER A 100 15.54 -17.18 -25.38
CA SER A 100 14.72 -18.32 -24.96
C SER A 100 15.20 -18.89 -23.62
N GLY A 101 14.69 -18.37 -22.50
CA GLY A 101 14.99 -18.91 -21.17
C GLY A 101 14.22 -18.21 -20.06
N SER A 102 13.70 -19.00 -19.13
CA SER A 102 13.37 -18.54 -17.77
C SER A 102 14.67 -18.37 -16.98
N GLY A 103 14.79 -17.31 -16.18
CA GLY A 103 15.95 -17.07 -15.33
C GLY A 103 17.14 -16.40 -16.03
N GLU A 104 16.95 -15.93 -17.26
CA GLU A 104 17.99 -15.18 -17.97
C GLU A 104 18.29 -13.84 -17.28
N PRO A 105 19.56 -13.43 -17.20
CA PRO A 105 19.93 -12.17 -16.56
C PRO A 105 19.37 -10.97 -17.34
N CYS A 106 19.07 -9.89 -16.63
CA CYS A 106 18.48 -8.68 -17.21
C CYS A 106 19.30 -8.07 -18.34
N SER A 107 20.61 -8.33 -18.37
CA SER A 107 21.55 -7.82 -19.39
C SER A 107 21.34 -8.43 -20.78
N LEU A 108 20.62 -9.56 -20.89
CA LEU A 108 20.29 -10.16 -22.19
C LEU A 108 19.06 -9.52 -22.85
N TYR A 109 18.39 -8.62 -22.15
CA TYR A 109 17.25 -7.89 -22.64
C TYR A 109 17.67 -6.48 -23.00
N SER A 110 17.22 -6.00 -24.15
CA SER A 110 17.40 -4.62 -24.60
C SER A 110 16.05 -3.90 -24.67
N GLY A 111 16.06 -2.58 -24.46
CA GLY A 111 14.87 -1.75 -24.63
C GLY A 111 13.75 -2.05 -23.63
N GLY A 112 12.49 -1.84 -24.02
CA GLY A 112 11.32 -1.85 -23.13
C GLY A 112 10.85 -0.44 -22.80
N THR A 113 9.81 -0.30 -21.98
CA THR A 113 9.26 1.01 -21.65
C THR A 113 10.25 1.82 -20.80
N PRO A 114 10.71 3.00 -21.28
CA PRO A 114 11.54 3.91 -20.50
C PRO A 114 10.83 4.42 -19.25
N PHE A 115 11.57 4.68 -18.17
CA PHE A 115 11.01 5.23 -16.94
C PHE A 115 10.30 6.57 -17.16
N ASN A 116 10.92 7.47 -17.92
CA ASN A 116 10.37 8.79 -18.23
C ASN A 116 9.37 8.80 -19.40
N ASP A 117 8.94 7.65 -19.92
CA ASP A 117 7.97 7.58 -21.02
C ASP A 117 6.62 8.18 -20.62
N ALA A 118 5.92 8.81 -21.58
CA ALA A 118 4.64 9.45 -21.30
C ALA A 118 3.57 8.47 -20.78
N SER A 119 3.66 7.17 -21.12
CA SER A 119 2.73 6.14 -20.64
C SER A 119 2.90 5.80 -19.15
N THR A 120 4.10 6.00 -18.58
CA THR A 120 4.37 5.76 -17.16
C THR A 120 3.75 6.87 -16.32
N GLY A 121 3.91 8.12 -16.75
CA GLY A 121 3.48 9.32 -16.03
C GLY A 121 4.50 9.83 -15.01
N PHE A 122 5.69 9.23 -14.90
CA PHE A 122 6.73 9.67 -13.95
C PHE A 122 7.51 10.91 -14.43
N GLY A 123 7.74 11.04 -15.73
CA GLY A 123 8.57 12.11 -16.31
C GLY A 123 10.05 12.03 -15.87
N GLY A 124 10.76 13.15 -15.92
CA GLY A 124 12.16 13.25 -15.52
C GLY A 124 13.17 12.91 -16.62
N ALA A 125 14.46 12.89 -16.25
CA ALA A 125 15.57 12.73 -17.20
C ALA A 125 16.03 11.27 -17.38
N ASP A 126 15.62 10.36 -16.50
CA ASP A 126 16.02 8.95 -16.58
C ASP A 126 15.25 8.23 -17.69
N SER A 127 15.92 8.03 -18.82
CA SER A 127 15.38 7.35 -19.99
C SER A 127 15.72 5.85 -20.03
N ARG A 128 16.29 5.29 -18.94
CA ARG A 128 16.54 3.85 -18.89
C ARG A 128 15.21 3.08 -18.89
N PRO A 129 15.15 1.92 -19.55
CA PRO A 129 14.03 1.00 -19.41
C PRO A 129 13.74 0.69 -17.95
N MET A 130 12.46 0.66 -17.57
CA MET A 130 12.06 0.34 -16.19
C MET A 130 12.64 -1.01 -15.71
N ARG A 131 12.81 -1.98 -16.61
CA ARG A 131 13.48 -3.26 -16.31
C ARG A 131 14.92 -3.05 -15.80
N GLU A 132 15.70 -2.20 -16.44
CA GLU A 132 17.10 -1.97 -16.06
C GLU A 132 17.18 -1.39 -14.65
N ILE A 133 16.32 -0.41 -14.34
CA ILE A 133 16.20 0.17 -12.99
C ILE A 133 15.81 -0.90 -11.96
N LEU A 134 14.88 -1.80 -12.30
CA LEU A 134 14.51 -2.91 -11.41
C LEU A 134 15.66 -3.87 -11.11
N CYS A 135 16.59 -4.03 -12.06
CA CYS A 135 17.70 -4.95 -11.96
C CYS A 135 18.91 -4.33 -11.25
N ASP A 136 19.24 -3.08 -11.57
CA ASP A 136 20.50 -2.44 -11.17
C ASP A 136 20.35 -1.59 -9.89
N ASP A 137 19.18 -1.00 -9.67
CA ASP A 137 18.99 0.03 -8.65
C ASP A 137 18.15 -0.48 -7.46
N SER A 138 18.43 -1.70 -6.99
CA SER A 138 17.68 -2.30 -5.89
C SER A 138 17.65 -1.40 -4.65
N GLY A 139 16.43 -1.06 -4.18
CA GLY A 139 16.20 -0.18 -3.02
C GLY A 139 16.19 1.32 -3.34
N ALA A 140 16.45 1.72 -4.58
CA ALA A 140 16.24 3.11 -5.01
C ALA A 140 14.75 3.45 -5.05
N GLU A 141 14.40 4.73 -4.92
CA GLU A 141 13.00 5.16 -4.94
C GLU A 141 12.27 4.73 -6.24
N GLN A 142 12.91 4.93 -7.41
CA GLN A 142 12.36 4.51 -8.70
C GLN A 142 12.07 3.00 -8.74
N TRP A 143 12.92 2.18 -8.12
CA TRP A 143 12.74 0.73 -8.03
C TRP A 143 11.43 0.35 -7.32
N HIS A 144 11.09 1.03 -6.23
CA HIS A 144 9.82 0.85 -5.52
C HIS A 144 8.62 1.34 -6.35
N PHE A 145 8.76 2.51 -6.99
CA PHE A 145 7.68 3.13 -7.76
C PHE A 145 7.33 2.36 -9.03
N ILE A 146 8.31 1.78 -9.71
CA ILE A 146 8.07 0.95 -10.89
C ILE A 146 7.18 -0.25 -10.52
N ALA A 147 7.49 -0.96 -9.44
CA ALA A 147 6.66 -2.08 -9.00
C ALA A 147 5.25 -1.65 -8.59
N ALA A 148 5.13 -0.53 -7.87
CA ALA A 148 3.83 0.02 -7.50
C ALA A 148 2.99 0.39 -8.74
N LEU A 149 3.61 0.98 -9.76
CA LEU A 149 2.96 1.32 -11.02
C LEU A 149 2.50 0.06 -11.78
N LEU A 150 3.35 -0.96 -11.88
CA LEU A 150 3.03 -2.22 -12.55
C LEU A 150 1.87 -2.94 -11.84
N ASN A 151 1.91 -3.04 -10.52
CA ASN A 151 0.82 -3.60 -9.71
C ASN A 151 -0.50 -2.83 -9.90
N ALA A 152 -0.43 -1.49 -9.87
CA ALA A 152 -1.60 -0.62 -10.02
C ALA A 152 -2.19 -0.60 -11.43
N SER A 153 -1.41 -1.05 -12.42
CA SER A 153 -1.81 -1.04 -13.84
C SER A 153 -2.32 -2.41 -14.31
N LEU A 154 -2.29 -3.44 -13.46
CA LEU A 154 -2.84 -4.75 -13.81
C LEU A 154 -4.39 -4.71 -13.86
N PRO A 155 -5.00 -4.97 -15.02
CA PRO A 155 -6.46 -5.01 -15.14
C PRO A 155 -7.05 -6.14 -14.31
N GLY A 156 -8.17 -5.85 -13.63
CA GLY A 156 -8.88 -6.83 -12.79
C GLY A 156 -8.18 -7.16 -11.47
N TYR A 157 -7.06 -6.50 -11.14
CA TYR A 157 -6.36 -6.68 -9.88
C TYR A 157 -6.54 -5.46 -8.98
N ASN A 158 -7.07 -5.66 -7.77
CA ASN A 158 -7.38 -4.59 -6.84
C ASN A 158 -6.18 -4.29 -5.91
N TYR A 159 -5.13 -3.70 -6.47
CA TYR A 159 -3.94 -3.32 -5.71
C TYR A 159 -4.24 -2.23 -4.67
N VAL A 160 -3.49 -2.21 -3.56
CA VAL A 160 -3.65 -1.25 -2.45
C VAL A 160 -3.57 0.22 -2.92
N LEU A 161 -2.81 0.49 -3.98
CA LEU A 161 -2.67 1.81 -4.60
C LEU A 161 -3.29 1.84 -5.99
N THR A 162 -3.93 2.95 -6.34
CA THR A 162 -4.31 3.23 -7.73
C THR A 162 -3.15 3.86 -8.50
N LYS A 163 -3.16 3.76 -9.83
CA LYS A 163 -2.13 4.41 -10.69
C LYS A 163 -2.01 5.90 -10.38
N THR A 164 -3.13 6.61 -10.21
CA THR A 164 -3.14 8.03 -9.82
C THR A 164 -2.48 8.27 -8.46
N GLN A 165 -2.66 7.38 -7.49
CA GLN A 165 -2.02 7.51 -6.18
C GLN A 165 -0.51 7.29 -6.26
N VAL A 166 -0.06 6.31 -7.04
CA VAL A 166 1.37 6.08 -7.29
C VAL A 166 2.01 7.33 -7.91
N LEU A 167 1.39 7.91 -8.94
CA LEU A 167 1.90 9.12 -9.57
C LEU A 167 1.83 10.35 -8.67
N GLY A 168 0.79 10.44 -7.83
CA GLY A 168 0.68 11.53 -6.86
C GLY A 168 1.76 11.46 -5.76
N LEU A 169 2.09 10.25 -5.30
CA LEU A 169 3.19 10.02 -4.36
C LEU A 169 4.54 10.37 -4.99
N TRP A 170 4.78 9.96 -6.24
CA TRP A 170 6.01 10.30 -6.98
C TRP A 170 6.18 11.80 -7.21
N GLY A 171 5.11 12.46 -7.68
CA GLY A 171 5.12 13.90 -7.95
C GLY A 171 5.01 14.77 -6.70
N GLY A 172 4.86 14.18 -5.51
CA GLY A 172 4.72 14.89 -4.23
C GLY A 172 3.37 15.58 -4.02
N SER A 173 2.37 15.35 -4.88
CA SER A 173 1.01 15.87 -4.68
C SER A 173 0.23 15.09 -3.62
N ILE A 174 0.64 13.84 -3.36
CA ILE A 174 0.18 13.04 -2.22
C ILE A 174 1.36 12.88 -1.28
N SER A 175 1.15 13.19 0.00
CA SER A 175 2.16 12.98 1.03
C SER A 175 2.23 11.53 1.45
N LYS A 176 3.44 11.06 1.79
CA LYS A 176 3.66 9.75 2.39
C LYS A 176 2.74 9.56 3.61
N PRO A 177 2.04 8.41 3.73
CA PRO A 177 1.22 8.11 4.90
C PRO A 177 2.01 8.19 6.22
N SER A 178 1.33 8.63 7.28
CA SER A 178 1.89 8.66 8.63
C SER A 178 2.17 7.24 9.15
N GLY A 179 3.21 7.08 9.97
CA GLY A 179 3.58 5.79 10.58
C GLY A 179 4.70 5.04 9.87
N PHE A 180 5.10 5.47 8.67
CA PHE A 180 6.30 4.99 7.99
C PHE A 180 7.45 5.97 8.19
N ALA A 181 8.70 5.50 8.25
CA ALA A 181 9.88 6.37 8.28
C ALA A 181 10.14 6.99 6.91
N SER A 182 9.95 6.23 5.83
CA SER A 182 10.21 6.68 4.45
C SER A 182 9.10 6.25 3.47
N LEU A 183 9.11 6.84 2.27
CA LEU A 183 8.18 6.45 1.21
C LEU A 183 8.48 5.04 0.70
N ASN A 184 9.75 4.67 0.63
CA ASN A 184 10.19 3.31 0.31
C ASN A 184 9.62 2.28 1.31
N GLU A 185 9.69 2.57 2.61
CA GLU A 185 9.12 1.68 3.64
C GLU A 185 7.59 1.54 3.51
N PHE A 186 6.91 2.63 3.15
CA PHE A 186 5.48 2.57 2.85
C PHE A 186 5.23 1.67 1.64
N LEU A 187 5.95 1.88 0.54
CA LEU A 187 5.77 1.08 -0.68
C LEU A 187 6.09 -0.40 -0.42
N ASP A 188 7.16 -0.71 0.32
CA ASP A 188 7.51 -2.07 0.76
C ASP A 188 6.38 -2.79 1.50
N SER A 189 5.52 -2.04 2.19
CA SER A 189 4.36 -2.61 2.89
C SER A 189 3.20 -3.00 1.97
N THR A 190 3.25 -2.65 0.69
CA THR A 190 2.16 -2.84 -0.26
C THR A 190 2.29 -4.10 -1.13
N TRP A 191 3.37 -4.87 -0.99
CA TRP A 191 3.59 -6.09 -1.77
C TRP A 191 4.19 -7.22 -0.93
N THR A 192 4.25 -8.40 -1.54
CA THR A 192 4.93 -9.60 -1.01
C THR A 192 5.99 -10.13 -1.95
#